data_AF-A0ABD2NAZ6-F1
#
_entry.id   AF-A0ABD2NAZ6-F1
#
_cell.length_a   1.000
_cell.length_b   1.000
_cell.length_c   1.000
_cell.angle_alpha   90.00
_cell.angle_beta   90.00
_cell.angle_gamma   90.00
#
_symmetry.space_group_name_H-M   'P 1'
#
loop_
_entity.id
_entity.type
_entity.pdbx_description
1 polymer ?
#
loop_
_entity_poly.entity_id
_entity_poly.type
_entity_poly.pdbx_seq_one_letter_code
_entity_poly.pdbx_strand_id
1 'polypeptide(L)'
;MIAIIFLLMITYGPLQGEQNIMYLYTRLKFDWNEKDFAAFYAVQFGLQIFGSFLALIFLVKYLKWRDETLGILAFASSMLACGVYAFAYKGTIFYLGAVFDLFSGTAPIAMRSLISKLVHAHELGKTNSVFGICELLAHLIFTTLYITLYSKTLYIIPGAMFLITSVLKCLGIVIFIWLYRHSNRHRKHKKEINT
;
A
#
# COMPACT_ATOMS: atom_id res chain seq x y z
N MET A 1 -1.06 -18.96 6.61
CA MET A 1 -1.77 -18.57 5.38
C MET A 1 -2.89 -17.56 5.67
N ILE A 2 -3.86 -17.87 6.54
CA ILE A 2 -4.96 -16.96 6.94
C ILE A 2 -4.45 -15.60 7.48
N ALA A 3 -3.44 -15.60 8.35
CA ALA A 3 -2.85 -14.36 8.88
C ALA A 3 -2.22 -13.46 7.79
N ILE A 4 -1.73 -14.03 6.68
CA ILE A 4 -1.14 -13.28 5.55
C ILE A 4 -2.25 -12.70 4.68
N ILE A 5 -3.33 -13.46 4.46
CA ILE A 5 -4.53 -13.00 3.75
C ILE A 5 -5.16 -11.80 4.50
N PHE A 6 -5.27 -11.89 5.83
CA PHE A 6 -5.79 -10.82 6.67
C PHE A 6 -4.89 -9.57 6.66
N LEU A 7 -3.57 -9.77 6.64
CA LEU A 7 -2.58 -8.71 6.49
C LEU A 7 -2.75 -7.96 5.18
N LEU A 8 -2.91 -8.70 4.07
CA LEU A 8 -3.13 -8.11 2.76
C LEU A 8 -4.42 -7.31 2.73
N MET A 9 -5.53 -7.83 3.27
CA MET A 9 -6.79 -7.08 3.34
C MET A 9 -6.62 -5.73 4.05
N ILE A 10 -5.95 -5.73 5.21
CA ILE A 10 -5.70 -4.52 6.01
C ILE A 10 -4.78 -3.54 5.29
N THR A 11 -3.93 -4.02 4.39
CA THR A 11 -2.91 -3.17 3.75
C THR A 11 -3.32 -2.66 2.38
N TYR A 12 -4.00 -3.50 1.59
CA TYR A 12 -4.48 -3.18 0.24
C TYR A 12 -5.78 -2.40 0.25
N GLY A 13 -6.67 -2.72 1.20
CA GLY A 13 -7.96 -2.05 1.35
C GLY A 13 -7.83 -0.53 1.53
N PRO A 14 -6.97 -0.04 2.45
CA PRO A 14 -6.69 1.39 2.60
C PRO A 14 -6.10 2.03 1.35
N LEU A 15 -5.22 1.33 0.63
CA LEU A 15 -4.53 1.87 -0.53
C LEU A 15 -5.49 2.18 -1.69
N GLN A 16 -6.51 1.34 -1.86
CA GLN A 16 -7.56 1.55 -2.87
C GLN A 16 -8.69 2.46 -2.37
N GLY A 17 -9.05 2.38 -1.08
CA GLY A 17 -10.04 3.29 -0.48
C GLY A 17 -9.58 4.75 -0.45
N GLU A 18 -8.27 4.97 -0.28
CA GLU A 18 -7.65 6.29 -0.35
C GLU A 18 -7.86 6.95 -1.71
N GLN A 19 -7.79 6.20 -2.83
CA GLN A 19 -7.94 6.76 -4.18
C GLN A 19 -9.32 7.40 -4.39
N ASN A 20 -10.38 6.75 -3.89
CA ASN A 20 -11.75 7.27 -3.97
C ASN A 20 -11.93 8.55 -3.14
N ILE A 21 -11.31 8.61 -1.95
CA ILE A 21 -11.31 9.83 -1.13
C ILE A 21 -10.45 10.92 -1.77
N MET A 22 -9.32 10.55 -2.37
CA MET A 22 -8.39 11.48 -2.99
C MET A 22 -9.09 12.30 -4.07
N TYR A 23 -9.90 11.64 -4.90
CA TYR A 23 -10.77 12.31 -5.87
C TYR A 23 -11.73 13.30 -5.19
N LEU A 24 -12.52 12.84 -4.22
CA LEU A 24 -13.49 13.66 -3.49
C LEU A 24 -12.82 14.85 -2.78
N TYR A 25 -11.64 14.66 -2.21
CA TYR A 25 -10.85 15.68 -1.53
C TYR A 25 -10.31 16.73 -2.51
N THR A 26 -9.74 16.31 -3.64
CA THR A 26 -9.24 17.25 -4.66
C THR A 26 -10.35 18.09 -5.26
N ARG A 27 -11.53 17.50 -5.46
CA ARG A 27 -12.72 18.21 -5.94
C ARG A 27 -13.22 19.24 -4.92
N LEU A 28 -13.29 18.89 -3.63
CA LEU A 28 -13.82 19.78 -2.59
C LEU A 28 -12.84 20.90 -2.20
N LYS A 29 -11.53 20.64 -2.24
CA LYS A 29 -10.51 21.59 -1.76
C LYS A 29 -9.87 22.44 -2.86
N PHE A 30 -9.73 21.89 -4.07
CA PHE A 30 -9.06 22.56 -5.19
C PHE A 30 -9.99 22.90 -6.36
N ASP A 31 -11.27 22.54 -6.25
CA ASP A 31 -12.27 22.64 -7.34
C ASP A 31 -11.76 22.00 -8.65
N TRP A 32 -10.95 20.95 -8.51
CA TRP A 32 -10.37 20.25 -9.65
C TRP A 32 -11.45 19.57 -10.48
N ASN A 33 -11.38 19.80 -11.79
CA ASN A 33 -12.25 19.14 -12.73
C ASN A 33 -11.77 17.69 -12.96
N GLU A 34 -12.63 16.83 -13.52
CA GLU A 34 -12.31 15.41 -13.73
C GLU A 34 -11.02 15.22 -14.56
N LYS A 35 -10.74 16.15 -15.48
CA LYS A 35 -9.55 16.15 -16.33
C LYS A 35 -8.26 16.39 -15.54
N ASP A 36 -8.28 17.32 -14.58
CA ASP A 36 -7.10 17.67 -13.78
C ASP A 36 -6.75 16.55 -12.81
N PHE A 37 -7.77 15.93 -12.19
CA PHE A 37 -7.59 14.75 -11.37
C PHE A 37 -7.06 13.56 -12.19
N ALA A 38 -7.61 13.32 -13.39
CA ALA A 38 -7.12 12.25 -14.26
C ALA A 38 -5.65 12.46 -14.66
N ALA A 39 -5.24 13.71 -14.93
CA ALA A 39 -3.85 14.03 -15.22
C ALA A 39 -2.93 13.81 -14.00
N PHE A 40 -3.34 14.25 -12.81
CA PHE A 40 -2.62 13.96 -11.56
C PHE A 40 -2.46 12.46 -11.33
N TYR A 41 -3.56 11.72 -11.47
CA TYR A 41 -3.59 10.28 -11.26
C TYR A 41 -2.70 9.54 -12.25
N ALA A 42 -2.71 9.93 -13.54
CA ALA A 42 -1.82 9.36 -14.55
C ALA A 42 -0.34 9.59 -14.19
N VAL A 43 0.01 10.78 -13.69
CA VAL A 43 1.38 11.08 -13.22
C VAL A 43 1.73 10.23 -12.00
N GLN A 44 0.84 10.13 -11.01
CA GLN A 44 1.06 9.30 -9.82
C GLN A 44 1.27 7.82 -10.19
N PHE A 45 0.42 7.28 -11.07
CA PHE A 45 0.54 5.90 -11.53
C PHE A 45 1.84 5.67 -12.32
N GLY A 46 2.18 6.59 -13.22
CA GLY A 46 3.43 6.55 -13.98
C GLY A 46 4.66 6.57 -13.07
N LEU A 47 4.65 7.44 -12.06
CA LEU A 47 5.68 7.50 -11.02
C LEU A 47 5.74 6.17 -10.25
N GLN A 48 4.64 5.63 -9.75
CA GLN A 48 4.65 4.35 -9.03
C GLN A 48 5.20 3.20 -9.87
N ILE A 49 4.89 3.14 -11.16
CA ILE A 49 5.47 2.14 -12.08
C ILE A 49 6.97 2.35 -12.19
N PHE A 50 7.41 3.58 -12.47
CA PHE A 50 8.83 3.92 -12.60
C PHE A 50 9.62 3.62 -11.32
N GLY A 51 9.06 4.01 -10.17
CA GLY A 51 9.59 3.72 -8.84
C GLY A 51 9.71 2.23 -8.55
N SER A 52 8.73 1.45 -9.01
CA SER A 52 8.73 -0.01 -8.87
C SER A 52 9.84 -0.66 -9.68
N PHE A 53 10.03 -0.25 -10.93
CA PHE A 53 11.16 -0.70 -11.76
C PHE A 53 12.50 -0.29 -11.15
N LEU A 54 12.63 0.96 -10.72
CA LEU A 54 13.85 1.47 -10.12
C LEU A 54 14.20 0.68 -8.87
N ALA A 55 13.24 0.48 -7.95
CA ALA A 55 13.45 -0.29 -6.74
C ALA A 55 13.78 -1.76 -7.02
N LEU A 56 13.14 -2.39 -8.01
CA LEU A 56 13.48 -3.75 -8.43
C LEU A 56 14.93 -3.83 -8.92
N ILE A 57 15.34 -2.92 -9.81
CA ILE A 57 16.70 -2.87 -10.34
C ILE A 57 17.71 -2.59 -9.22
N PHE A 58 17.44 -1.61 -8.36
CA PHE A 58 18.34 -1.20 -7.28
C PHE A 58 18.49 -2.30 -6.22
N LEU A 59 17.39 -2.90 -5.75
CA LEU A 59 17.47 -3.92 -4.70
C LEU A 59 18.02 -5.25 -5.19
N VAL A 60 17.62 -5.69 -6.39
CA VAL A 60 18.06 -6.99 -6.93
C VAL A 60 19.51 -6.93 -7.38
N LYS A 61 19.92 -5.85 -8.05
CA LYS A 61 21.23 -5.77 -8.70
C LYS A 61 22.33 -5.22 -7.78
N TYR A 62 22.00 -4.25 -6.93
CA TYR A 62 23.01 -3.53 -6.13
C TYR A 62 23.14 -4.05 -4.70
N LEU A 63 22.04 -4.47 -4.07
CA LEU A 63 22.05 -4.71 -2.61
C LEU A 63 22.07 -6.19 -2.20
N LYS A 64 21.69 -7.17 -3.03
CA LYS A 64 21.46 -8.58 -2.61
C LYS A 64 20.57 -8.73 -1.36
N TRP A 65 19.84 -7.67 -0.99
CA TRP A 65 19.02 -7.66 0.21
C TRP A 65 17.65 -8.25 -0.10
N ARG A 66 17.22 -9.12 0.82
CA ARG A 66 16.00 -9.91 0.78
C ARG A 66 14.76 -8.99 0.66
N ASP A 67 13.61 -9.57 0.28
CA ASP A 67 12.31 -8.92 -0.03
C ASP A 67 11.72 -7.99 1.07
N GLU A 68 12.47 -7.76 2.13
CA GLU A 68 12.04 -7.36 3.47
C GLU A 68 12.24 -5.87 3.67
N THR A 69 13.31 -5.32 3.09
CA THR A 69 13.54 -3.87 3.03
C THR A 69 12.67 -3.19 1.98
N LEU A 70 12.25 -3.91 0.93
CA LEU A 70 11.29 -3.40 -0.06
C LEU A 70 9.96 -3.03 0.57
N GLY A 71 9.39 -3.91 1.39
CA GLY A 71 8.13 -3.64 2.09
C GLY A 71 8.25 -2.45 3.03
N ILE A 72 9.29 -2.41 3.86
CA ILE A 72 9.50 -1.30 4.82
C ILE A 72 9.70 0.03 4.10
N LEU A 73 10.47 0.06 3.02
CA LEU A 73 10.70 1.26 2.21
C LEU A 73 9.40 1.77 1.56
N ALA A 74 8.61 0.86 0.99
CA ALA A 74 7.33 1.19 0.37
C ALA A 74 6.37 1.81 1.38
N PHE A 75 6.27 1.25 2.58
CA PHE A 75 5.41 1.78 3.61
C PHE A 75 5.90 3.09 4.20
N ALA A 76 7.21 3.24 4.43
CA ALA A 76 7.78 4.49 4.91
C ALA A 76 7.52 5.63 3.92
N SER A 77 7.72 5.37 2.62
CA SER A 77 7.39 6.28 1.52
C SER A 77 5.90 6.65 1.51
N SER A 78 5.01 5.67 1.64
CA SER A 78 3.56 5.94 1.65
C SER A 78 3.09 6.66 2.92
N MET A 79 3.74 6.44 4.07
CA MET A 79 3.45 7.15 5.31
C MET A 79 3.87 8.62 5.22
N LEU A 80 5.04 8.90 4.61
CA LEU A 80 5.47 10.26 4.32
C LEU A 80 4.52 10.94 3.33
N ALA A 81 4.07 10.22 2.30
CA ALA A 81 3.11 10.74 1.33
C ALA A 81 1.77 11.10 1.99
N CYS A 82 1.20 10.24 2.84
CA CYS A 82 -0.02 10.57 3.58
C CYS A 82 0.15 11.81 4.47
N GLY A 83 1.32 11.99 5.09
CA GLY A 83 1.64 13.22 5.82
C GLY A 83 1.61 14.44 4.92
N VAL A 84 2.26 14.39 3.76
CA VAL A 84 2.27 15.48 2.77
C VAL A 84 0.85 15.76 2.24
N TYR A 85 0.04 14.74 1.97
CA TYR A 85 -1.35 14.90 1.53
C TYR A 85 -2.23 15.53 2.61
N ALA A 86 -2.05 15.16 3.89
CA ALA A 86 -2.80 15.73 5.01
C ALA A 86 -2.57 17.25 5.16
N PHE A 87 -1.33 17.71 4.93
CA PHE A 87 -0.96 19.13 5.02
C PHE A 87 -0.96 19.87 3.67
N ALA A 88 -1.42 19.25 2.58
CA ALA A 88 -1.41 19.89 1.27
C ALA A 88 -2.48 21.00 1.19
N TYR A 89 -2.04 22.26 1.15
CA TYR A 89 -2.89 23.44 0.95
C TYR A 89 -2.95 23.92 -0.51
N LYS A 90 -2.05 23.43 -1.38
CA LYS A 90 -1.98 23.77 -2.81
C LYS A 90 -1.83 22.51 -3.67
N GLY A 91 -2.35 22.52 -4.90
CA GLY A 91 -2.21 21.41 -5.85
C GLY A 91 -0.76 21.00 -6.13
N THR A 92 0.18 21.95 -6.13
CA THR A 92 1.63 21.66 -6.28
C THR A 92 2.18 20.79 -5.14
N ILE A 93 1.73 21.02 -3.91
CA ILE A 93 2.11 20.21 -2.74
C ILE A 93 1.50 18.81 -2.84
N PHE A 94 0.34 18.69 -3.50
CA PHE A 94 -0.28 17.41 -3.81
C PHE A 94 0.54 16.59 -4.80
N TYR A 95 1.07 17.21 -5.87
CA TYR A 95 2.03 16.56 -6.78
C TYR A 95 3.31 16.11 -6.08
N LEU A 96 3.83 16.90 -5.12
CA LEU A 96 4.95 16.50 -4.28
C LEU A 96 4.64 15.21 -3.49
N GLY A 97 3.44 15.07 -2.95
CA GLY A 97 3.00 13.84 -2.29
C GLY A 97 3.10 12.60 -3.19
N ALA A 98 2.76 12.74 -4.48
CA ALA A 98 2.89 11.64 -5.45
C ALA A 98 4.35 11.24 -5.72
N VAL A 99 5.27 12.20 -5.68
CA VAL A 99 6.72 11.93 -5.75
C VAL A 99 7.21 11.24 -4.49
N PHE A 100 6.72 11.62 -3.31
CA PHE A 100 7.05 10.92 -2.07
C PHE A 100 6.46 9.52 -1.99
N ASP A 101 5.34 9.25 -2.69
CA ASP A 101 4.68 7.95 -2.80
C ASP A 101 5.27 7.07 -3.93
N LEU A 102 6.39 7.46 -4.55
CA LEU A 102 7.01 6.75 -5.68
C LEU A 102 7.26 5.25 -5.41
N PHE A 103 7.62 4.91 -4.17
CA PHE A 103 7.98 3.54 -3.80
C PHE A 103 6.78 2.70 -3.34
N SER A 104 5.57 3.27 -3.20
CA SER A 104 4.40 2.53 -2.73
C SER A 104 4.04 1.37 -3.68
N GLY A 105 4.29 1.53 -4.98
CA GLY A 105 4.09 0.48 -5.99
C GLY A 105 4.95 -0.78 -5.79
N THR A 106 6.00 -0.71 -4.97
CA THR A 106 6.87 -1.86 -4.67
C THR A 106 6.30 -2.79 -3.61
N ALA A 107 5.45 -2.29 -2.71
CA ALA A 107 4.80 -3.08 -1.66
C ALA A 107 4.05 -4.31 -2.22
N PRO A 108 3.15 -4.17 -3.21
CA PRO A 108 2.40 -5.30 -3.73
C PRO A 108 3.27 -6.34 -4.45
N ILE A 109 4.34 -5.89 -5.11
CA ILE A 109 5.31 -6.77 -5.80
C ILE A 109 6.07 -7.60 -4.77
N ALA A 110 6.60 -6.96 -3.73
CA ALA A 110 7.34 -7.64 -2.66
C ALA A 110 6.45 -8.64 -1.90
N MET A 111 5.19 -8.30 -1.65
CA MET A 111 4.23 -9.20 -1.02
C MET A 111 3.93 -10.42 -1.87
N ARG A 112 3.64 -10.26 -3.17
CA ARG A 112 3.40 -11.40 -4.06
C ARG A 112 4.62 -12.32 -4.16
N SER A 113 5.84 -11.75 -4.18
CA SER A 113 7.10 -12.50 -4.09
C SER A 113 7.23 -13.30 -2.79
N LEU A 114 6.83 -12.74 -1.64
CA LEU A 114 6.84 -13.45 -0.36
C LEU A 114 5.83 -14.60 -0.32
N ILE A 115 4.64 -14.39 -0.85
CA ILE A 115 3.57 -15.41 -0.88
C ILE A 115 4.00 -16.60 -1.72
N SER A 116 4.56 -16.37 -2.91
CA SER A 116 5.00 -17.45 -3.79
C SER A 116 6.12 -18.30 -3.16
N LYS A 117 6.89 -17.73 -2.22
CA LYS A 117 7.93 -18.45 -1.45
C LYS A 117 7.38 -19.21 -0.25
N LEU A 118 6.22 -18.82 0.28
CA LEU A 118 5.59 -19.48 1.44
C LEU A 118 4.62 -20.60 1.06
N VAL A 119 4.05 -20.58 -0.14
CA VAL A 119 3.07 -21.56 -0.61
C VAL A 119 3.75 -22.56 -1.55
N HIS A 120 3.48 -23.85 -1.38
CA HIS A 120 3.96 -24.87 -2.30
C HIS A 120 3.39 -24.64 -3.71
N ALA A 121 4.19 -24.85 -4.75
CA ALA A 121 3.83 -24.57 -6.15
C ALA A 121 2.47 -25.18 -6.58
N HIS A 122 2.11 -26.34 -6.02
CA HIS A 122 0.84 -27.00 -6.29
C HIS A 122 -0.38 -26.23 -5.72
N GLU A 123 -0.25 -25.57 -4.58
CA GLU A 123 -1.36 -24.87 -3.90
C GLU A 123 -1.46 -23.38 -4.25
N LEU A 124 -0.52 -22.90 -5.06
CA LEU A 124 -0.36 -21.48 -5.38
C LEU A 124 -1.58 -20.92 -6.12
N GLY A 125 -2.16 -21.69 -7.05
CA GLY A 125 -3.39 -21.31 -7.77
C GLY A 125 -4.62 -21.23 -6.87
N LYS A 126 -4.86 -22.25 -6.04
CA LYS A 126 -5.97 -22.25 -5.06
C LYS A 126 -5.86 -21.08 -4.10
N THR A 127 -4.66 -20.81 -3.61
CA THR A 127 -4.44 -19.71 -2.67
C THR A 127 -4.65 -18.37 -3.37
N ASN A 128 -4.15 -18.18 -4.60
CA ASN A 128 -4.34 -16.96 -5.37
C ASN A 128 -5.83 -16.64 -5.64
N SER A 129 -6.66 -17.66 -5.88
CA SER A 129 -8.10 -17.47 -6.03
C SER A 129 -8.77 -16.99 -4.74
N VAL A 130 -8.44 -17.59 -3.59
CA VAL A 130 -8.95 -17.14 -2.28
C VAL A 130 -8.47 -15.72 -1.97
N PHE A 131 -7.22 -15.39 -2.32
CA PHE A 131 -6.69 -14.04 -2.19
C PHE A 131 -7.48 -13.03 -3.03
N GLY A 132 -7.76 -13.32 -4.30
CA GLY A 132 -8.51 -12.40 -5.16
C GLY A 132 -9.91 -12.10 -4.62
N ILE A 133 -10.62 -13.11 -4.12
CA ILE A 133 -11.94 -12.92 -3.50
C ILE A 133 -11.83 -12.06 -2.23
N CYS A 134 -10.82 -12.33 -1.40
CA CYS A 134 -10.57 -11.56 -0.19
C CYS A 134 -10.22 -10.10 -0.49
N GLU A 135 -9.39 -9.84 -1.50
CA GLU A 135 -9.00 -8.50 -1.94
C GLU A 135 -10.22 -7.71 -2.38
N LEU A 136 -11.11 -8.32 -3.17
CA LEU A 136 -12.36 -7.71 -3.63
C LEU A 136 -13.31 -7.37 -2.47
N LEU A 137 -13.47 -8.28 -1.50
CA LEU A 137 -14.32 -8.03 -0.32
C LEU A 137 -13.75 -6.91 0.54
N ALA A 138 -12.44 -6.91 0.79
CA ALA A 138 -11.78 -5.83 1.53
C ALA A 138 -11.95 -4.50 0.81
N HIS A 139 -11.72 -4.44 -0.52
CA HIS A 139 -11.92 -3.24 -1.32
C HIS A 139 -13.33 -2.67 -1.17
N LEU A 140 -14.36 -3.52 -1.23
CA LEU A 140 -15.75 -3.12 -1.11
C LEU A 140 -16.04 -2.53 0.28
N ILE A 141 -15.65 -3.24 1.35
CA ILE A 141 -15.85 -2.80 2.73
C ILE A 141 -15.13 -1.48 2.99
N PHE A 142 -13.84 -1.39 2.63
CA PHE A 142 -13.04 -0.19 2.85
C PHE A 142 -13.59 0.98 2.06
N THR A 143 -13.95 0.81 0.78
CA THR A 143 -14.51 1.90 -0.03
C THR A 143 -15.78 2.48 0.60
N THR A 144 -16.73 1.64 1.01
CA THR A 144 -17.96 2.11 1.67
C THR A 144 -17.68 2.77 3.02
N LEU A 145 -16.79 2.19 3.82
CA LEU A 145 -16.40 2.71 5.13
C LEU A 145 -15.74 4.08 4.98
N TYR A 146 -14.81 4.23 4.03
CA TYR A 146 -14.11 5.47 3.72
C TYR A 146 -15.04 6.57 3.21
N ILE A 147 -16.01 6.28 2.34
CA ILE A 147 -17.01 7.26 1.88
C ILE A 147 -17.90 7.74 3.04
N THR A 148 -18.32 6.81 3.90
CA THR A 148 -19.17 7.12 5.06
C THR A 148 -18.42 7.96 6.09
N LEU A 149 -17.17 7.60 6.37
CA LEU A 149 -16.27 8.36 7.23
C LEU A 149 -15.98 9.74 6.65
N TYR A 150 -15.67 9.84 5.35
CA TYR A 150 -15.43 11.11 4.68
C TYR A 150 -16.65 12.04 4.81
N SER A 151 -17.86 11.54 4.56
CA SER A 151 -19.09 12.31 4.68
C SER A 151 -19.33 12.85 6.10
N LYS A 152 -18.95 12.09 7.14
CA LYS A 152 -19.07 12.54 8.54
C LYS A 152 -17.97 13.51 8.99
N THR A 153 -16.76 13.36 8.43
CA THR A 153 -15.56 14.10 8.89
C THR A 153 -15.28 15.34 8.05
N LEU A 154 -15.97 15.47 6.91
CA LEU A 154 -15.92 16.60 5.98
C LEU A 154 -16.12 17.96 6.68
N TYR A 155 -16.98 18.00 7.69
CA TYR A 155 -17.31 19.24 8.42
C TYR A 155 -16.27 19.63 9.48
N ILE A 156 -15.38 18.71 9.89
CA ILE A 156 -14.46 18.92 11.01
C ILE A 156 -13.07 19.31 10.48
N ILE A 157 -12.41 18.42 9.72
CA ILE A 157 -11.10 18.68 9.09
C ILE A 157 -11.00 17.84 7.80
N PRO A 158 -10.91 18.45 6.60
CA PRO A 158 -10.85 17.70 5.35
C PRO A 158 -9.57 16.83 5.21
N GLY A 159 -8.50 17.18 5.93
CA GLY A 159 -7.26 16.40 6.02
C GLY A 159 -7.28 15.22 7.01
N ALA A 160 -8.33 15.07 7.82
CA ALA A 160 -8.40 14.00 8.83
C ALA A 160 -8.45 12.60 8.21
N MET A 161 -9.00 12.44 7.02
CA MET A 161 -9.00 11.14 6.33
C MET A 161 -7.58 10.65 6.03
N PHE A 162 -6.69 11.52 5.55
CA PHE A 162 -5.30 11.12 5.28
C PHE A 162 -4.55 10.73 6.56
N LEU A 163 -4.88 11.34 7.70
CA LEU A 163 -4.35 10.94 9.00
C LEU A 163 -4.88 9.57 9.44
N ILE A 164 -6.18 9.32 9.29
CA ILE A 164 -6.78 8.01 9.58
C ILE A 164 -6.16 6.92 8.68
N THR A 165 -6.02 7.20 7.38
CA THR A 165 -5.35 6.31 6.43
C THR A 165 -3.90 6.06 6.82
N SER A 166 -3.17 7.08 7.27
CA SER A 166 -1.79 6.95 7.76
C SER A 166 -1.70 6.04 8.99
N VAL A 167 -2.64 6.16 9.94
CA VAL A 167 -2.71 5.27 11.12
C VAL A 167 -3.00 3.82 10.71
N LEU A 168 -3.92 3.60 9.75
CA LEU A 168 -4.18 2.25 9.22
C LEU A 168 -2.95 1.67 8.51
N LYS A 169 -2.23 2.48 7.73
CA LYS A 169 -0.96 2.08 7.09
C LYS A 169 0.11 1.75 8.13
N CYS A 170 0.19 2.51 9.23
CA CYS A 170 1.11 2.21 10.34
C CYS A 170 0.82 0.84 10.97
N LEU A 171 -0.45 0.50 11.19
CA LEU A 171 -0.83 -0.84 11.66
C LEU A 171 -0.39 -1.90 10.65
N GLY A 172 -0.58 -1.67 9.35
CA GLY A 172 -0.09 -2.54 8.28
C GLY A 172 1.43 -2.81 8.37
N ILE A 173 2.23 -1.79 8.64
CA ILE A 173 3.70 -1.91 8.83
C ILE A 173 4.03 -2.82 10.01
N VAL A 174 3.39 -2.62 11.16
CA VAL A 174 3.68 -3.39 12.38
C VAL A 174 3.41 -4.88 12.15
N ILE A 175 2.29 -5.19 11.49
CA ILE A 175 1.94 -6.57 11.19
C ILE A 175 2.87 -7.14 10.11
N PHE A 176 3.29 -6.35 9.11
CA PHE A 176 4.28 -6.76 8.12
C PHE A 176 5.64 -7.11 8.75
N ILE A 177 6.11 -6.29 9.70
CA ILE A 177 7.32 -6.55 10.47
C ILE A 177 7.16 -7.82 11.32
N TRP A 178 5.99 -8.02 11.95
CA TRP A 178 5.70 -9.23 12.72
C TRP A 178 5.73 -10.49 11.85
N LEU A 179 5.05 -10.45 10.69
CA LEU A 179 5.04 -11.55 9.72
C LEU A 179 6.46 -11.85 9.25
N TYR A 180 7.26 -10.82 9.00
CA TYR A 180 8.64 -10.99 8.61
C TYR A 180 9.45 -11.72 9.68
N ARG A 181 9.35 -11.29 10.95
CA ARG A 181 10.02 -11.97 12.08
C ARG A 181 9.58 -13.43 12.20
N HIS A 182 8.30 -13.72 11.93
CA HIS A 182 7.77 -15.07 11.95
C HIS A 182 8.27 -15.93 10.77
N SER A 183 8.26 -15.41 9.54
CA SER A 183 8.78 -16.09 8.35
C SER A 183 10.28 -16.40 8.47
N ASN A 184 11.06 -15.47 9.02
CA ASN A 184 12.49 -15.65 9.23
C ASN A 184 12.81 -16.75 10.26
N ARG A 185 11.92 -16.97 11.24
CA ARG A 185 12.03 -18.11 12.19
C ARG A 185 11.80 -19.45 11.51
N HIS A 186 10.78 -19.58 10.66
CA HIS A 186 10.51 -20.80 9.88
C HIS A 186 11.66 -21.13 8.91
N ARG A 187 12.28 -20.11 8.31
CA ARG A 187 13.40 -20.28 7.39
C ARG A 187 14.70 -20.72 8.09
N LYS A 188 14.90 -20.33 9.36
CA LYS A 188 16.01 -20.83 10.20
C LYS A 188 15.78 -22.29 10.60
N HIS A 189 14.56 -22.64 11.01
CA HIS A 189 14.24 -24.00 11.43
C HIS A 189 14.37 -25.02 10.29
N LYS A 190 14.02 -24.64 9.05
CA LYS A 190 14.21 -25.49 7.86
C LYS A 190 15.69 -25.68 7.46
N LYS A 191 16.59 -24.79 7.90
CA LYS A 191 18.04 -24.95 7.73
C LYS A 191 18.65 -25.86 8.80
N GLU A 192 18.16 -25.78 10.03
CA GLU A 192 18.60 -26.64 11.14
C GLU A 192 18.18 -28.11 10.98
N ILE A 193 17.03 -28.39 10.34
CA ILE A 193 16.56 -29.76 10.08
C ILE A 193 17.30 -30.43 8.90
N ASN A 194 17.95 -29.64 8.04
CA ASN A 194 18.69 -30.13 6.86
C ASN A 194 20.22 -30.15 7.07
N THR A 195 20.70 -29.99 8.31
CA THR A 195 22.12 -30.12 8.69
C THR A 195 22.26 -31.28 9.66
#